data_AF-A0A523PLP4-F1
#
_entry.id   AF-A0A523PLP4-F1
#
_cell.length_a   1.000
_cell.length_b   1.000
_cell.length_c   1.000
_cell.angle_alpha   90.00
_cell.angle_beta   90.00
_cell.angle_gamma   90.00
#
_symmetry.space_group_name_H-M   'P 1'
#
loop_
_entity.id
_entity.type
_entity.pdbx_description
1 polymer ?
#
loop_
_entity_poly.entity_id
_entity_poly.type
_entity_poly.pdbx_seq_one_letter_code
_entity_poly.pdbx_strand_id
1 'polypeptide(L)' 'MPRQALAAIKRRRTQPEERLLGLVEDGIDTITEAAHELGMTKGAVSKIKKRLQAKGLLIEGRKLVFAEGGR' A
#
# COMPACT_ATOMS: atom_id res chain seq x y z
N MET A 1 1.70 -35.06 2.01
CA MET A 1 0.60 -34.07 1.91
C MET A 1 1.17 -32.64 1.82
N PRO A 2 1.50 -32.08 0.64
CA PRO A 2 2.03 -30.72 0.58
C PRO A 2 0.90 -29.68 0.56
N ARG A 3 0.62 -29.09 1.74
CA ARG A 3 -0.26 -27.92 1.94
C ARG A 3 0.39 -26.61 1.45
N GLN A 4 0.97 -26.56 0.25
CA GLN A 4 1.71 -25.36 -0.21
C GLN A 4 1.14 -24.65 -1.44
N ALA A 5 -0.04 -25.03 -1.94
CA ALA A 5 -0.60 -24.44 -3.17
C ALA A 5 -1.59 -23.27 -2.96
N LEU A 6 -1.88 -22.87 -1.72
CA LEU A 6 -2.92 -21.85 -1.44
C LEU A 6 -2.40 -20.40 -1.34
N ALA A 7 -1.10 -20.17 -1.19
CA ALA A 7 -0.54 -18.81 -1.04
C ALA A 7 -0.29 -18.09 -2.39
N ALA A 8 -0.20 -18.82 -3.50
CA ALA A 8 0.17 -18.24 -4.80
C ALA A 8 -1.01 -17.59 -5.56
N ILE A 9 -2.25 -17.99 -5.27
CA ILE A 9 -3.43 -17.54 -6.03
C ILE A 9 -4.03 -16.23 -5.46
N LYS A 10 -3.73 -15.89 -4.21
CA LYS A 10 -4.09 -14.60 -3.61
C LYS A 10 -3.19 -13.43 -4.12
N ARG A 11 -2.18 -13.72 -4.95
CA ARG A 11 -1.20 -12.74 -5.49
C ARG A 11 -1.73 -11.79 -6.57
N ARG A 12 -2.92 -12.01 -7.14
CA ARG A 12 -3.35 -11.23 -8.34
C ARG A 12 -4.27 -10.03 -8.08
N ARG A 13 -4.78 -9.82 -6.87
CA ARG A 13 -5.77 -8.73 -6.61
C ARG A 13 -5.42 -7.76 -5.47
N THR A 14 -4.27 -7.90 -4.79
CA THR A 14 -3.82 -7.02 -3.69
C THR A 14 -2.60 -6.15 -4.04
N GLN A 15 -2.11 -6.18 -5.28
CA GLN A 15 -0.86 -5.53 -5.72
C GLN A 15 -0.72 -4.03 -5.41
N PRO A 16 -1.75 -3.17 -5.55
CA PRO A 16 -1.55 -1.71 -5.42
C PRO A 16 -1.38 -1.26 -3.96
N GLU A 17 -2.05 -1.94 -3.03
CA GLU A 17 -1.98 -1.62 -1.60
C GLU A 17 -0.64 -2.06 -1.01
N GLU A 18 -0.22 -3.30 -1.28
CA GLU A 18 1.08 -3.83 -0.83
C GLU A 18 2.24 -3.05 -1.43
N ARG A 19 2.16 -2.70 -2.72
CA ARG A 19 3.19 -1.86 -3.35
C ARG A 19 3.23 -0.46 -2.76
N LEU A 20 2.08 0.16 -2.48
CA LEU A 20 2.07 1.48 -1.85
C LEU A 20 2.71 1.42 -0.46
N LEU A 21 2.46 0.37 0.33
CA LEU A 21 3.12 0.19 1.62
C LEU A 21 4.64 0.03 1.47
N GLY A 22 5.09 -0.80 0.52
CA GLY A 22 6.52 -0.95 0.23
C GLY A 22 7.20 0.37 -0.13
N LEU A 23 6.56 1.21 -0.94
CA LEU A 23 7.08 2.55 -1.27
C LEU A 23 7.21 3.45 -0.02
N VAL A 24 6.29 3.32 0.94
CA VAL A 24 6.38 4.05 2.21
C VAL A 24 7.54 3.53 3.06
N GLU A 25 7.83 2.22 3.03
CA GLU A 25 9.02 1.64 3.66
C GLU A 25 10.32 2.13 3.01
N ASP A 26 10.32 2.29 1.69
CA ASP A 26 11.42 2.88 0.91
C ASP A 26 11.58 4.40 1.14
N GLY A 27 10.72 5.01 1.95
CA GLY A 27 10.79 6.42 2.36
C GLY A 27 9.96 7.37 1.51
N ILE A 28 9.11 6.87 0.60
CA ILE A 28 8.22 7.71 -0.19
C ILE A 28 7.03 8.16 0.66
N ASP A 29 7.05 9.42 1.09
CA ASP A 29 5.98 10.00 1.92
C ASP A 29 4.96 10.83 1.12
N THR A 30 5.12 10.96 -0.21
CA THR A 30 4.24 11.79 -1.05
C THR A 30 3.40 10.99 -2.05
N ILE A 31 2.15 11.44 -2.25
CA ILE A 31 1.22 10.82 -3.22
C ILE A 31 1.72 10.98 -4.66
N THR A 32 2.48 12.06 -4.95
CA THR A 32 2.97 12.33 -6.31
C THR A 32 4.04 11.32 -6.70
N GLU A 33 5.01 11.07 -5.84
CA GLU A 33 6.07 10.08 -6.08
C GLU A 33 5.49 8.67 -6.09
N ALA A 34 4.63 8.33 -5.14
CA ALA A 34 3.96 7.03 -5.14
C ALA A 34 3.13 6.80 -6.41
N ALA A 35 2.50 7.84 -6.97
CA ALA A 35 1.78 7.74 -8.23
C ALA A 35 2.72 7.48 -9.42
N HIS A 36 3.89 8.10 -9.43
CA HIS A 36 4.92 7.88 -10.43
C HIS A 36 5.43 6.43 -10.38
N GLU A 37 5.82 5.95 -9.20
CA GLU A 37 6.37 4.60 -9.01
C GLU A 37 5.36 3.50 -9.28
N LEU A 38 4.09 3.73 -8.93
CA LEU A 38 3.01 2.78 -9.22
C LEU A 38 2.50 2.85 -10.66
N GLY A 39 2.93 3.83 -11.46
CA GLY A 39 2.39 4.08 -12.80
C GLY A 39 0.88 4.38 -12.77
N MET A 40 0.41 5.05 -11.72
CA MET A 40 -1.01 5.29 -11.45
C MET A 40 -1.32 6.79 -11.36
N THR A 41 -2.60 7.14 -11.42
CA THR A 41 -3.02 8.53 -11.17
C THR A 41 -2.97 8.85 -9.68
N LYS A 42 -2.70 10.12 -9.32
CA LYS A 42 -2.74 10.60 -7.92
C LYS A 42 -4.07 10.29 -7.23
N GLY A 43 -5.18 10.32 -7.99
CA GLY A 43 -6.50 9.96 -7.49
C GLY A 43 -6.65 8.48 -7.14
N ALA A 44 -6.03 7.58 -7.91
CA ALA A 44 -6.00 6.15 -7.59
C ALA A 44 -5.18 5.89 -6.33
N VAL A 45 -3.99 6.50 -6.20
CA VAL A 45 -3.16 6.41 -5.01
C VAL A 45 -3.86 6.98 -3.78
N SER A 46 -4.58 8.11 -3.92
CA SER A 46 -5.38 8.68 -2.84
C SER A 46 -6.49 7.74 -2.35
N LYS A 47 -7.16 7.02 -3.26
CA LYS A 47 -8.16 6.00 -2.89
C LYS A 47 -7.52 4.82 -2.15
N ILE A 48 -6.34 4.37 -2.59
CA ILE A 48 -5.59 3.28 -1.93
C ILE A 48 -5.15 3.73 -0.54
N LYS A 49 -4.57 4.93 -0.41
CA LYS A 49 -4.20 5.54 0.86
C LYS A 49 -5.37 5.56 1.84
N LYS A 50 -6.56 6.03 1.42
CA LYS A 50 -7.75 6.05 2.27
C LYS A 50 -8.17 4.65 2.74
N ARG A 51 -8.04 3.63 1.88
CA ARG A 51 -8.31 2.23 2.27
C ARG A 51 -7.30 1.71 3.29
N LEU A 52 -6.02 2.05 3.13
CA LEU A 52 -4.97 1.68 4.08
C LEU A 52 -5.13 2.40 5.42
N GLN A 53 -5.56 3.67 5.41
CA GLN A 53 -5.92 4.43 6.61
C GLN A 53 -7.11 3.79 7.33
N ALA A 54 -8.17 3.42 6.60
CA ALA A 54 -9.33 2.73 7.18
C ALA A 54 -8.97 1.35 7.77
N LYS A 55 -7.89 0.72 7.29
CA LYS A 55 -7.34 -0.53 7.82
C LYS A 55 -6.38 -0.30 9.00
N GLY A 56 -6.10 0.95 9.37
CA GLY A 56 -5.13 1.28 10.41
C GLY A 56 -3.66 1.04 10.02
N LEU A 57 -3.35 0.90 8.72
CA LEU A 57 -2.00 0.64 8.23
C LEU A 57 -1.21 1.94 8.00
N LEU A 58 -1.90 3.01 7.59
CA LEU A 58 -1.32 4.34 7.40
C LEU A 58 -2.01 5.36 8.31
N ILE A 59 -1.28 6.39 8.73
CA ILE A 59 -1.86 7.50 9.50
C ILE A 59 -2.75 8.39 8.63
N GLU A 60 -3.76 8.99 9.25
CA GLU A 60 -4.50 10.09 8.65
C GLU A 60 -3.65 11.36 8.59
N GLY A 61 -3.43 11.91 7.39
CA GLY A 61 -2.60 13.09 7.21
C GLY A 61 -2.26 13.37 5.75
N ARG A 62 -1.51 14.45 5.49
CA ARG A 62 -1.03 14.79 4.14
C ARG A 62 0.01 13.81 3.62
N LYS A 63 0.85 13.27 4.50
CA LYS A 63 1.94 12.33 4.16
C LYS A 63 1.48 10.87 4.16
N LEU A 64 2.23 10.00 3.48
CA LEU A 64 2.10 8.55 3.56
C LEU A 64 3.05 8.07 4.65
N VAL A 65 2.54 7.73 5.83
CA VAL A 65 3.34 7.27 6.96
C VAL A 65 2.60 6.12 7.63
N PHE A 66 3.32 5.10 8.09
CA PHE A 66 2.75 3.99 8.84
C PHE A 66 2.14 4.45 10.15
N ALA A 67 1.01 3.85 10.54
CA ALA A 67 0.53 3.99 11.89
C ALA A 67 1.48 3.24 12.84
N GLU A 68 1.81 3.83 13.99
CA GLU A 68 2.84 3.35 14.94
C GLU A 68 2.63 1.91 15.49
N GLY A 69 1.57 1.18 15.09
CA GLY A 69 1.29 -0.21 15.49
C GLY A 69 1.39 -1.25 14.37
N GLY A 70 1.84 -0.89 13.16
CA GLY A 70 1.84 -1.77 11.99
C GLY A 70 3.09 -2.62 11.74
N ARG A 71 3.94 -2.81 12.75
CA ARG A 71 5.23 -3.52 12.63
C ARG A 71 5.16 -4.95 13.17
#